data_AF-A0A078HHI1-F1
#
_entry.id   AF-A0A078HHI1-F1
#
_cell.length_a   1.000
_cell.length_b   1.000
_cell.length_c   1.000
_cell.angle_alpha   90.00
_cell.angle_beta   90.00
_cell.angle_gamma   90.00
#
_symmetry.space_group_name_H-M   'P 1'
#
loop_
_entity.id
_entity.type
_entity.pdbx_description
1 polymer ?
#
loop_
_entity_poly.entity_id
_entity_poly.type
_entity_poly.pdbx_seq_one_letter_code
_entity_poly.pdbx_strand_id
1 'polypeptide(L)'
;MGKFTTLSGILKDEASQMKLNVVHLCSSENAKTIDLALLKATTHTSHKPPSDKYVNLLQSTVDTRYGPETIAAVVERLRLTTDVCVAAKCLILLHMMSKSENGDKGEGSVRVTNRSLIYNEGGRHLKLNVLNVDSSRFTRELYPWVQWYKQYLDCHFHIAEALGVIPSIKESSEDKRLEIQRVSSYTTDCIFKQIGFLVALFENISARPETTASKSNKIVIKMIELMVQDCFSVMRMIKIRFEELNVREARLDVMVPVLVRLEKCKEALSDFSWQRRYLVEDFWCLVSKLRHG
;
A
#
# COMPACT_ATOMS: atom_id res chain seq x y z
N MET A 1 18.52 -28.68 4.28
CA MET A 1 17.69 -28.06 5.35
C MET A 1 16.28 -27.60 4.92
N GLY A 2 15.87 -27.62 3.64
CA GLY A 2 14.53 -27.11 3.23
C GLY A 2 13.31 -28.03 3.46
N LYS A 3 13.50 -29.32 3.75
CA LYS A 3 12.38 -30.26 3.93
C LYS A 3 11.63 -30.07 5.25
N PHE A 4 12.34 -29.83 6.35
CA PHE A 4 11.73 -29.62 7.67
C PHE A 4 10.93 -28.33 7.79
N THR A 5 11.42 -27.22 7.23
CA THR A 5 10.68 -25.94 7.21
C THR A 5 9.41 -26.03 6.38
N THR A 6 9.47 -26.76 5.25
CA THR A 6 8.31 -26.99 4.39
C THR A 6 7.25 -27.84 5.09
N LEU A 7 7.66 -28.95 5.74
CA LEU A 7 6.76 -29.81 6.50
C LEU A 7 6.11 -29.07 7.69
N SER A 8 6.90 -28.26 8.42
CA SER A 8 6.36 -27.42 9.50
C SER A 8 5.33 -26.41 8.98
N GLY A 9 5.58 -25.80 7.81
CA GLY A 9 4.62 -24.92 7.17
C GLY A 9 3.31 -25.63 6.79
N ILE A 10 3.40 -26.86 6.23
CA ILE A 10 2.22 -27.65 5.84
C ILE A 10 1.36 -27.94 7.08
N LEU A 11 1.98 -28.39 8.17
CA LEU A 11 1.28 -28.65 9.43
C LEU A 11 0.60 -27.39 10.00
N LYS A 12 1.24 -26.22 9.89
CA LYS A 12 0.63 -24.94 10.30
C LYS A 12 -0.53 -24.53 9.40
N ASP A 13 -0.43 -24.76 8.10
CA ASP A 13 -1.50 -24.50 7.14
C ASP A 13 -2.71 -25.42 7.42
N GLU A 14 -2.48 -26.72 7.69
CA GLU A 14 -3.52 -27.68 8.07
C GLU A 14 -4.16 -27.36 9.42
N ALA A 15 -3.35 -27.04 10.44
CA ALA A 15 -3.85 -26.62 11.75
C ALA A 15 -4.71 -25.35 11.66
N SER A 16 -4.31 -24.40 10.80
CA SER A 16 -5.10 -23.19 10.55
C SER A 16 -6.46 -23.52 9.92
N GLN A 17 -6.49 -24.45 8.95
CA GLN A 17 -7.73 -24.91 8.32
C GLN A 17 -8.63 -25.69 9.31
N MET A 18 -8.03 -26.51 10.17
CA MET A 18 -8.79 -27.25 11.18
C MET A 18 -9.43 -26.31 12.20
N LYS A 19 -8.68 -25.31 12.69
CA LYS A 19 -9.22 -24.26 13.57
C LYS A 19 -10.37 -23.52 12.89
N LEU A 20 -10.23 -23.26 11.59
CA LEU A 20 -11.25 -22.62 10.79
C LEU A 20 -12.55 -23.43 10.73
N ASN A 21 -12.45 -24.73 10.42
CA ASN A 21 -13.61 -25.61 10.31
C ASN A 21 -14.42 -25.66 11.61
N VAL A 22 -13.76 -25.57 12.78
CA VAL A 22 -14.42 -25.51 14.08
C VAL A 22 -15.16 -24.18 14.27
N VAL A 23 -14.52 -23.04 13.97
CA VAL A 23 -15.16 -21.71 14.06
C VAL A 23 -16.39 -21.63 13.12
N HIS A 24 -16.29 -22.26 11.95
CA HIS A 24 -17.33 -22.26 10.93
C HIS A 24 -18.57 -23.09 11.22
N LEU A 25 -18.60 -23.88 12.31
CA LEU A 25 -19.82 -24.56 12.73
C LEU A 25 -20.95 -23.58 13.07
N CYS A 26 -20.61 -22.32 13.40
CA CYS A 26 -21.58 -21.27 13.77
C CYS A 26 -21.48 -20.00 12.91
N SER A 27 -20.71 -20.00 11.82
CA SER A 27 -20.52 -18.82 10.96
C SER A 27 -21.43 -18.82 9.72
N SER A 28 -21.70 -17.64 9.17
CA SER A 28 -22.37 -17.51 7.87
C SER A 28 -21.49 -18.03 6.72
N GLU A 29 -22.09 -18.54 5.65
CA GLU A 29 -21.36 -19.09 4.48
C GLU A 29 -20.39 -18.07 3.83
N ASN A 30 -20.71 -16.78 3.89
CA ASN A 30 -19.84 -15.72 3.38
C ASN A 30 -18.58 -15.55 4.25
N ALA A 31 -18.73 -15.56 5.57
CA ALA A 31 -17.58 -15.55 6.49
C ALA A 31 -16.68 -16.77 6.25
N LYS A 32 -17.27 -17.95 6.00
CA LYS A 32 -16.52 -19.16 5.62
C LYS A 32 -15.69 -18.98 4.36
N THR A 33 -16.32 -18.40 3.35
CA THR A 33 -15.68 -18.17 2.06
C THR A 33 -14.53 -17.17 2.17
N ILE A 34 -14.73 -16.08 2.91
CA ILE A 34 -13.71 -15.04 3.15
C ILE A 34 -12.51 -15.64 3.88
N ASP A 35 -12.74 -16.33 5.01
CA ASP A 35 -11.64 -16.86 5.81
C ASP A 35 -10.87 -17.97 5.07
N LEU A 36 -11.57 -18.85 4.36
CA LEU A 36 -10.93 -19.88 3.54
C LEU A 36 -10.07 -19.26 2.43
N ALA A 37 -10.59 -18.24 1.74
CA ALA A 37 -9.85 -17.52 0.71
C ALA A 37 -8.62 -16.83 1.29
N LEU A 38 -8.76 -16.19 2.46
CA LEU A 38 -7.67 -15.55 3.18
C LEU A 38 -6.57 -16.55 3.55
N LEU A 39 -6.90 -17.69 4.14
CA LEU A 39 -5.92 -18.74 4.49
C LEU A 39 -5.16 -19.21 3.25
N LYS A 40 -5.87 -19.46 2.14
CA LYS A 40 -5.25 -19.92 0.90
C LYS A 40 -4.42 -18.83 0.21
N ALA A 41 -4.77 -17.56 0.37
CA ALA A 41 -3.97 -16.44 -0.13
C ALA A 41 -2.69 -16.22 0.70
N THR A 42 -2.67 -16.64 1.97
CA THR A 42 -1.64 -16.29 2.95
C THR A 42 -1.01 -17.53 3.60
N THR A 43 -0.74 -18.56 2.81
CA THR A 43 -0.14 -19.82 3.28
C THR A 43 1.29 -19.64 3.79
N HIS A 44 1.72 -20.49 4.71
CA HIS A 44 3.09 -20.49 5.26
C HIS A 44 4.10 -21.10 4.27
N THR A 45 3.65 -22.04 3.45
CA THR A 45 4.49 -22.93 2.64
C THR A 45 4.96 -22.36 1.31
N SER A 46 4.30 -21.31 0.81
CA SER A 46 4.57 -20.76 -0.51
C SER A 46 5.42 -19.50 -0.41
N HIS A 47 6.65 -19.51 -0.92
CA HIS A 47 7.50 -18.32 -1.09
C HIS A 47 7.07 -17.42 -2.27
N LYS A 48 5.80 -17.55 -2.70
CA LYS A 48 5.18 -16.73 -3.75
C LYS A 48 4.28 -15.68 -3.11
N PRO A 49 3.99 -14.56 -3.81
CA PRO A 49 2.95 -13.62 -3.36
C PRO A 49 1.57 -14.30 -3.23
N PRO A 50 0.58 -13.60 -2.63
CA PRO A 50 -0.81 -14.09 -2.60
C PRO A 50 -1.29 -14.48 -4.00
N SER A 51 -2.01 -15.60 -4.10
CA SER A 51 -2.48 -16.11 -5.40
C SER A 51 -3.61 -15.24 -5.94
N ASP A 52 -3.49 -14.81 -7.19
CA ASP A 52 -4.46 -13.95 -7.88
C ASP A 52 -5.90 -14.47 -7.79
N LYS A 53 -6.09 -15.80 -7.87
CA LYS A 53 -7.40 -16.44 -7.70
C LYS A 53 -8.10 -16.03 -6.39
N TYR A 54 -7.37 -16.09 -5.28
CA TYR A 54 -7.92 -15.76 -3.96
C TYR A 54 -7.91 -14.26 -3.70
N VAL A 55 -6.95 -13.53 -4.26
CA VAL A 55 -6.94 -12.05 -4.24
C VAL A 55 -8.19 -11.50 -4.90
N ASN A 56 -8.52 -11.96 -6.11
CA ASN A 56 -9.69 -11.49 -6.86
C ASN A 56 -11.00 -11.83 -6.13
N LEU A 57 -11.09 -13.00 -5.51
CA LEU A 57 -12.23 -13.37 -4.68
C LEU A 57 -12.37 -12.47 -3.45
N LEU A 58 -11.27 -12.16 -2.77
CA LEU A 58 -11.31 -11.26 -1.63
C LEU A 58 -11.64 -9.82 -2.07
N GLN A 59 -11.10 -9.34 -3.20
CA GLN A 59 -11.43 -8.03 -3.76
C GLN A 59 -12.90 -7.91 -4.14
N SER A 60 -13.49 -8.95 -4.76
CA SER A 60 -14.92 -8.92 -5.08
C SER A 60 -15.80 -8.87 -3.83
N THR A 61 -15.35 -9.36 -2.67
CA THR A 61 -16.06 -9.15 -1.40
C THR A 61 -15.88 -7.75 -0.83
N VAL A 62 -14.70 -7.12 -1.05
CA VAL A 62 -14.43 -5.74 -0.60
C VAL A 62 -15.37 -4.73 -1.24
N ASP A 63 -15.76 -4.97 -2.50
CA ASP A 63 -16.70 -4.13 -3.25
C ASP A 63 -18.18 -4.33 -2.85
N THR A 64 -18.45 -5.13 -1.81
CA THR A 64 -19.79 -5.44 -1.33
C THR A 64 -19.97 -5.01 0.13
N ARG A 65 -21.16 -5.25 0.70
CA ARG A 65 -21.42 -5.04 2.13
C ARG A 65 -20.49 -5.80 3.08
N TYR A 66 -19.75 -6.80 2.59
CA TYR A 66 -18.82 -7.62 3.38
C TYR A 66 -17.39 -7.06 3.42
N GLY A 67 -17.14 -5.92 2.77
CA GLY A 67 -15.79 -5.35 2.73
C GLY A 67 -15.19 -5.04 4.10
N PRO A 68 -15.93 -4.47 5.06
CA PRO A 68 -15.44 -4.26 6.41
C PRO A 68 -14.96 -5.55 7.09
N GLU A 69 -15.74 -6.62 6.99
CA GLU A 69 -15.43 -7.93 7.56
C GLU A 69 -14.21 -8.55 6.87
N THR A 70 -14.11 -8.45 5.54
CA THR A 70 -12.94 -8.92 4.80
C THR A 70 -11.66 -8.21 5.24
N ILE A 71 -11.69 -6.88 5.34
CA ILE A 71 -10.52 -6.10 5.81
C ILE A 71 -10.17 -6.46 7.25
N ALA A 72 -11.17 -6.55 8.14
CA ALA A 72 -10.96 -6.93 9.53
C ALA A 72 -10.32 -8.33 9.66
N ALA A 73 -10.75 -9.30 8.86
CA ALA A 73 -10.15 -10.64 8.83
C ALA A 73 -8.67 -10.61 8.42
N VAL A 74 -8.30 -9.82 7.41
CA VAL A 74 -6.90 -9.66 6.99
C VAL A 74 -6.06 -9.01 8.09
N VAL A 75 -6.57 -7.95 8.71
CA VAL A 75 -5.91 -7.23 9.81
C VAL A 75 -5.72 -8.14 11.02
N GLU A 76 -6.74 -8.92 11.38
CA GLU A 76 -6.65 -9.85 12.50
C GLU A 76 -5.61 -10.94 12.24
N ARG A 77 -5.59 -11.51 11.03
CA ARG A 77 -4.55 -12.47 10.64
C ARG A 77 -3.14 -11.89 10.71
N LEU A 78 -2.97 -10.63 10.27
CA LEU A 78 -1.69 -9.91 10.37
C LEU A 78 -1.23 -9.74 11.82
N ARG A 79 -2.16 -9.45 12.74
CA ARG A 79 -1.88 -9.23 14.17
C ARG A 79 -1.55 -10.50 14.91
N LEU A 80 -2.19 -11.62 14.54
CA LEU A 80 -2.01 -12.90 15.23
C LEU A 80 -0.81 -13.70 14.71
N THR A 81 -0.44 -13.55 13.44
CA THR A 81 0.62 -14.37 12.85
C THR A 81 2.00 -14.04 13.43
N THR A 82 2.78 -15.08 13.71
CA THR A 82 4.21 -14.96 14.01
C THR A 82 5.08 -15.28 12.79
N ASP A 83 4.48 -15.54 11.63
CA ASP A 83 5.19 -15.95 10.42
C ASP A 83 5.44 -14.76 9.48
N VAL A 84 6.70 -14.58 9.07
CA VAL A 84 7.14 -13.46 8.23
C VAL A 84 6.46 -13.50 6.85
N CYS A 85 6.30 -14.69 6.25
CA CYS A 85 5.69 -14.83 4.94
C CYS A 85 4.20 -14.51 4.99
N VAL A 86 3.50 -15.00 6.03
CA VAL A 86 2.07 -14.70 6.24
C VAL A 86 1.88 -13.21 6.47
N ALA A 87 2.69 -12.58 7.33
CA ALA A 87 2.62 -11.15 7.57
C ALA A 87 2.83 -10.35 6.27
N ALA A 88 3.84 -10.70 5.48
CA ALA A 88 4.11 -10.06 4.19
C ALA A 88 2.92 -10.16 3.22
N LYS A 89 2.32 -11.35 3.12
CA LYS A 89 1.15 -11.60 2.27
C LYS A 89 -0.09 -10.83 2.73
N CYS A 90 -0.32 -10.75 4.04
CA CYS A 90 -1.39 -9.93 4.61
C CYS A 90 -1.20 -8.43 4.27
N LEU A 91 0.02 -7.90 4.38
CA LEU A 91 0.29 -6.51 4.00
C LEU A 91 0.04 -6.26 2.50
N ILE A 92 0.46 -7.20 1.64
CA ILE A 92 0.18 -7.13 0.19
C ILE A 92 -1.34 -7.13 -0.07
N LEU A 93 -2.11 -8.00 0.61
CA LEU A 93 -3.56 -8.02 0.50
C LEU A 93 -4.18 -6.69 0.92
N LEU A 94 -3.80 -6.13 2.08
CA LEU A 94 -4.30 -4.83 2.55
C LEU A 94 -4.03 -3.73 1.52
N HIS A 95 -2.84 -3.72 0.93
CA HIS A 95 -2.50 -2.78 -0.12
C HIS A 95 -3.43 -2.93 -1.34
N MET A 96 -3.59 -4.14 -1.86
CA MET A 96 -4.43 -4.38 -3.04
C MET A 96 -5.91 -4.10 -2.77
N MET A 97 -6.41 -4.38 -1.56
CA MET A 97 -7.79 -4.09 -1.15
C MET A 97 -8.04 -2.58 -1.02
N SER A 98 -7.05 -1.81 -0.58
CA SER A 98 -7.16 -0.37 -0.53
C SER A 98 -7.29 0.28 -1.91
N LYS A 99 -6.87 -0.41 -2.97
CA LYS A 99 -6.90 0.10 -4.34
C LYS A 99 -8.17 -0.25 -5.11
N SER A 100 -9.15 -0.93 -4.49
CA SER A 100 -10.28 -1.48 -5.23
C SER A 100 -11.04 -0.42 -6.04
N GLU A 101 -11.25 -0.71 -7.32
CA GLU A 101 -11.66 0.24 -8.37
C GLU A 101 -13.18 0.41 -8.50
N ASN A 102 -13.99 -0.42 -7.83
CA ASN A 102 -15.45 -0.47 -8.06
C ASN A 102 -16.28 0.34 -7.05
N GLY A 103 -15.65 1.13 -6.18
CA GLY A 103 -16.34 1.99 -5.22
C GLY A 103 -16.87 3.28 -5.84
N ASP A 104 -18.08 3.20 -6.40
CA ASP A 104 -19.05 4.28 -6.65
C ASP A 104 -18.59 5.54 -7.43
N LYS A 105 -19.17 5.67 -8.62
CA LYS A 105 -19.34 6.93 -9.37
C LYS A 105 -20.42 7.84 -8.75
N GLY A 106 -20.59 7.77 -7.43
CA GLY A 106 -21.68 8.43 -6.70
C GLY A 106 -21.15 9.38 -5.64
N GLU A 107 -21.54 10.63 -5.75
CA GLU A 107 -21.39 11.68 -4.75
C GLU A 107 -22.18 11.26 -3.49
N GLY A 108 -21.55 10.51 -2.58
CA GLY A 108 -22.20 10.01 -1.36
C GLY A 108 -21.76 8.62 -0.89
N SER A 109 -20.93 7.90 -1.65
CA SER A 109 -20.33 6.66 -1.12
C SER A 109 -19.32 7.01 -0.06
N VAL A 110 -19.75 6.88 1.19
CA VAL A 110 -18.90 7.01 2.36
C VAL A 110 -17.81 5.96 2.18
N ARG A 111 -16.61 6.40 1.75
CA ARG A 111 -15.34 5.75 2.04
C ARG A 111 -15.22 5.74 3.56
N VAL A 112 -16.05 4.91 4.22
CA VAL A 112 -16.05 4.68 5.65
C VAL A 112 -14.63 4.25 5.93
N THR A 113 -13.91 5.21 6.49
CA THR A 113 -12.62 5.15 7.13
C THR A 113 -12.17 3.71 7.37
N ASN A 114 -11.53 3.10 6.35
CA ASN A 114 -10.74 1.87 6.48
C ASN A 114 -9.78 1.98 7.68
N ARG A 115 -9.45 3.21 8.08
CA ARG A 115 -8.76 3.55 9.32
C ARG A 115 -9.36 2.86 10.56
N SER A 116 -10.67 2.91 10.80
CA SER A 116 -11.29 2.30 11.99
C SER A 116 -11.21 0.77 11.98
N LEU A 117 -11.15 0.17 10.79
CA LEU A 117 -11.04 -1.27 10.59
C LEU A 117 -9.58 -1.75 10.67
N ILE A 118 -8.64 -0.91 10.23
CA ILE A 118 -7.20 -1.21 10.19
C ILE A 118 -6.53 -0.93 11.54
N TYR A 119 -6.92 0.16 12.21
CA TYR A 119 -6.38 0.57 13.50
C TYR A 119 -7.44 0.42 14.57
N ASN A 120 -7.05 -0.12 15.73
CA ASN A 120 -7.90 -0.02 16.93
C ASN A 120 -8.15 1.46 17.26
N GLU A 121 -9.24 1.75 17.96
CA GLU A 121 -9.56 3.11 18.43
C GLU A 121 -8.32 3.83 19.01
N GLY A 122 -7.95 4.96 18.42
CA GLY A 122 -6.77 5.75 18.80
C GLY A 122 -5.42 5.30 18.21
N GLY A 123 -5.37 4.17 17.52
CA GLY A 123 -4.17 3.64 16.85
C GLY A 123 -3.77 4.45 15.61
N ARG A 124 -2.46 4.62 15.41
CA ARG A 124 -1.89 5.31 14.23
C ARG A 124 -1.01 4.40 13.36
N HIS A 125 -0.81 3.15 13.77
CA HIS A 125 0.13 2.23 13.15
C HIS A 125 -0.40 0.81 13.12
N LEU A 126 -0.16 0.10 12.02
CA LEU A 126 -0.37 -1.32 11.88
C LEU A 126 0.40 -2.03 13.00
N LYS A 127 -0.14 -3.15 13.49
CA LYS A 127 0.51 -3.96 14.52
C LYS A 127 0.94 -5.29 13.92
N LEU A 128 2.20 -5.63 14.13
CA LEU A 128 2.75 -6.95 13.83
C LEU A 128 3.00 -7.66 15.16
N ASN A 129 2.76 -8.96 15.21
CA ASN A 129 3.23 -9.78 16.32
C ASN A 129 4.77 -9.89 16.28
N VAL A 130 5.35 -10.48 17.31
CA VAL A 130 6.76 -10.91 17.30
C VAL A 130 6.93 -11.97 16.21
N LEU A 131 7.60 -11.60 15.12
CA LEU A 131 7.79 -12.47 13.96
C LEU A 131 8.99 -13.41 14.17
N ASN A 132 8.84 -14.65 13.72
CA ASN A 132 9.88 -15.66 13.73
C ASN A 132 10.83 -15.49 12.52
N VAL A 133 11.76 -14.57 12.66
CA VAL A 133 12.72 -14.17 11.60
C VAL A 133 13.74 -15.27 11.29
N ASP A 134 14.17 -16.01 12.31
CA ASP A 134 15.29 -16.95 12.23
C ASP A 134 14.95 -18.34 11.69
N SER A 135 13.71 -18.54 11.24
CA SER A 135 13.26 -19.81 10.68
C SER A 135 13.98 -20.20 9.37
N SER A 136 14.47 -19.23 8.58
CA SER A 136 15.21 -19.48 7.34
C SER A 136 16.00 -18.26 6.85
N ARG A 137 16.92 -18.45 5.89
CA ARG A 137 17.55 -17.33 5.17
C ARG A 137 16.52 -16.46 4.44
N PHE A 138 15.49 -17.09 3.86
CA PHE A 138 14.42 -16.40 3.14
C PHE A 138 13.66 -15.43 4.05
N THR A 139 13.32 -15.85 5.28
CA THR A 139 12.59 -15.00 6.24
C THR A 139 13.47 -13.88 6.80
N ARG A 140 14.78 -14.10 6.95
CA ARG A 140 15.74 -13.04 7.31
C ARG A 140 15.85 -11.96 6.24
N GLU A 141 15.88 -12.35 4.96
CA GLU A 141 15.90 -11.40 3.84
C GLU A 141 14.55 -10.67 3.67
N LEU A 142 13.43 -11.34 3.94
CA LEU A 142 12.09 -10.76 3.83
C LEU A 142 11.72 -9.81 4.99
N TYR A 143 12.24 -10.05 6.19
CA TYR A 143 11.82 -9.32 7.39
C TYR A 143 12.04 -7.79 7.33
N PRO A 144 13.21 -7.27 6.87
CA PRO A 144 13.39 -5.82 6.68
C PRO A 144 12.35 -5.22 5.75
N TRP A 145 12.00 -5.93 4.67
CA TRP A 145 10.94 -5.53 3.74
C TRP A 145 9.56 -5.52 4.41
N VAL A 146 9.24 -6.49 5.26
CA VAL A 146 7.98 -6.51 6.00
C VAL A 146 7.85 -5.31 6.93
N GLN A 147 8.92 -4.98 7.66
CA GLN A 147 8.93 -3.81 8.56
C GLN A 147 8.79 -2.50 7.79
N TRP A 148 9.56 -2.34 6.72
CA TRP A 148 9.49 -1.16 5.87
C TRP A 148 8.11 -1.04 5.21
N TYR A 149 7.59 -2.12 4.61
CA TYR A 149 6.31 -2.10 3.89
C TYR A 149 5.12 -1.80 4.82
N LYS A 150 5.19 -2.26 6.07
CA LYS A 150 4.23 -1.89 7.11
C LYS A 150 4.24 -0.37 7.37
N GLN A 151 5.42 0.22 7.56
CA GLN A 151 5.55 1.67 7.77
C GLN A 151 5.11 2.48 6.54
N TYR A 152 5.44 1.98 5.35
CA TYR A 152 5.01 2.52 4.08
C TYR A 152 3.48 2.53 3.98
N LEU A 153 2.80 1.42 4.32
CA LEU A 153 1.33 1.35 4.30
C LEU A 153 0.68 2.24 5.36
N ASP A 154 1.27 2.33 6.56
CA ASP A 154 0.81 3.29 7.58
C ASP A 154 0.83 4.72 7.05
N CYS A 155 1.93 5.11 6.39
CA CYS A 155 2.07 6.41 5.73
C CYS A 155 1.03 6.58 4.61
N HIS A 156 0.89 5.58 3.74
CA HIS A 156 -0.06 5.59 2.63
C HIS A 156 -1.51 5.76 3.09
N PHE A 157 -1.94 5.03 4.12
CA PHE A 157 -3.29 5.15 4.68
C PHE A 157 -3.52 6.48 5.40
N HIS A 158 -2.50 7.00 6.09
CA HIS A 158 -2.59 8.32 6.69
C HIS A 158 -2.76 9.43 5.64
N ILE A 159 -2.04 9.32 4.51
CA ILE A 159 -2.18 10.26 3.40
C ILE A 159 -3.58 10.16 2.78
N ALA A 160 -4.08 8.94 2.57
CA ALA A 160 -5.41 8.74 2.01
C ALA A 160 -6.51 9.45 2.84
N GLU A 161 -6.38 9.41 4.16
CA GLU A 161 -7.25 10.13 5.08
C GLU A 161 -7.04 11.65 5.00
N ALA A 162 -5.79 12.11 5.02
CA ALA A 162 -5.46 13.55 4.97
C ALA A 162 -5.93 14.21 3.66
N LEU A 163 -5.95 13.46 2.56
CA LEU A 163 -6.43 13.91 1.25
C LEU A 163 -7.93 13.71 1.05
N GLY A 164 -8.58 12.94 1.92
CA GLY A 164 -9.94 12.42 1.69
C GLY A 164 -10.03 11.41 0.54
N VAL A 165 -8.91 11.10 -0.12
CA VAL A 165 -8.83 10.18 -1.25
C VAL A 165 -7.56 9.35 -1.25
N ILE A 166 -7.70 8.09 -1.64
CA ILE A 166 -6.57 7.17 -1.82
C ILE A 166 -5.70 7.66 -2.99
N PRO A 167 -4.36 7.73 -2.84
CA PRO A 167 -3.41 8.18 -3.87
C PRO A 167 -3.28 7.25 -5.09
N SER A 168 -4.38 6.88 -5.75
CA SER A 168 -4.43 5.86 -6.80
C SER A 168 -4.81 6.43 -8.18
N ILE A 169 -4.45 7.68 -8.49
CA ILE A 169 -4.79 8.32 -9.76
C ILE A 169 -4.14 7.57 -10.92
N LYS A 170 -4.97 7.12 -11.86
CA LYS A 170 -4.51 6.40 -13.06
C LYS A 170 -4.24 7.40 -14.18
N GLU A 171 -3.65 6.93 -15.27
CA GLU A 171 -3.42 7.74 -16.47
C GLU A 171 -4.69 7.84 -17.32
N SER A 172 -5.79 8.26 -16.69
CA SER A 172 -7.05 8.52 -17.38
C SER A 172 -7.33 10.01 -17.38
N SER A 173 -7.94 10.51 -18.46
CA SER A 173 -8.33 11.92 -18.56
C SER A 173 -9.35 12.30 -17.48
N GLU A 174 -10.21 11.36 -17.10
CA GLU A 174 -11.25 11.57 -16.08
C GLU A 174 -10.66 11.70 -14.68
N ASP A 175 -9.77 10.79 -14.27
CA ASP A 175 -9.15 10.87 -12.93
C ASP A 175 -8.34 12.16 -12.79
N LYS A 176 -7.63 12.56 -13.86
CA LYS A 176 -6.90 13.83 -13.91
C LYS A 176 -7.86 15.02 -13.74
N ARG A 177 -8.99 15.02 -14.45
CA ARG A 177 -9.99 16.11 -14.39
C ARG A 177 -10.60 16.23 -12.99
N LEU A 178 -11.03 15.12 -12.39
CA LEU A 178 -11.60 15.10 -11.05
C LEU A 178 -10.60 15.58 -10.00
N GLU A 179 -9.33 15.20 -10.14
CA GLU A 179 -8.29 15.67 -9.23
C GLU A 179 -7.99 17.16 -9.40
N ILE A 180 -7.93 17.68 -10.63
CA ILE A 180 -7.78 19.12 -10.86
C ILE A 180 -8.93 19.87 -10.18
N GLN A 181 -10.18 19.48 -10.44
CA GLN A 181 -11.35 20.10 -9.83
C GLN A 181 -11.29 20.08 -8.29
N ARG A 182 -10.86 18.96 -7.72
CA ARG A 182 -10.67 18.81 -6.27
C ARG A 182 -9.56 19.72 -5.73
N VAL A 183 -8.42 19.78 -6.42
CA VAL A 183 -7.28 20.60 -6.00
C VAL A 183 -7.61 22.09 -6.09
N SER A 184 -8.34 22.51 -7.13
CA SER A 184 -8.75 23.92 -7.30
C SER A 184 -9.73 24.40 -6.21
N SER A 185 -10.49 23.50 -5.56
CA SER A 185 -11.38 23.89 -4.44
C SER A 185 -10.66 24.07 -3.10
N TYR A 186 -9.41 23.60 -2.97
CA TYR A 186 -8.63 23.73 -1.74
C TYR A 186 -7.99 25.11 -1.60
N THR A 187 -7.72 25.53 -0.36
CA THR A 187 -6.89 26.70 -0.09
C THR A 187 -5.42 26.43 -0.41
N THR A 188 -4.65 27.47 -0.70
CA THR A 188 -3.21 27.36 -0.99
C THR A 188 -2.45 26.66 0.14
N ASP A 189 -2.73 26.99 1.40
CA ASP A 189 -2.13 26.33 2.57
C ASP A 189 -2.48 24.84 2.66
N CYS A 190 -3.71 24.47 2.31
CA CYS A 190 -4.12 23.08 2.24
C CYS A 190 -3.30 22.34 1.18
N ILE A 191 -3.13 22.91 -0.02
CA ILE A 191 -2.34 22.31 -1.10
C ILE A 191 -0.89 22.10 -0.65
N PHE A 192 -0.26 23.10 0.00
CA PHE A 192 1.09 22.95 0.55
C PHE A 192 1.19 21.80 1.55
N LYS A 193 0.25 21.71 2.49
CA LYS A 193 0.19 20.62 3.47
C LYS A 193 0.06 19.25 2.79
N GLN A 194 -0.79 19.15 1.77
CA GLN A 194 -0.97 17.93 0.99
C GLN A 194 0.32 17.50 0.27
N ILE A 195 1.03 18.44 -0.36
CA ILE A 195 2.33 18.14 -0.98
C ILE A 195 3.32 17.65 0.08
N GLY A 196 3.35 18.28 1.26
CA GLY A 196 4.21 17.85 2.37
C GLY A 196 3.99 16.38 2.77
N PHE A 197 2.74 15.93 2.79
CA PHE A 197 2.37 14.54 3.03
C PHE A 197 2.79 13.60 1.88
N LEU A 198 2.57 14.00 0.63
CA LEU A 198 2.96 13.22 -0.54
C LEU A 198 4.50 13.07 -0.66
N VAL A 199 5.26 14.12 -0.34
CA VAL A 199 6.73 14.07 -0.27
C VAL A 199 7.21 13.15 0.85
N ALA A 200 6.53 13.12 2.00
CA ALA A 200 6.87 12.19 3.08
C ALA A 200 6.74 10.71 2.64
N LEU A 201 5.80 10.40 1.74
CA LEU A 201 5.69 9.06 1.16
C LEU A 201 6.89 8.73 0.27
N PHE A 202 7.37 9.69 -0.52
CA PHE A 202 8.58 9.53 -1.32
C PHE A 202 9.84 9.35 -0.47
N GLU A 203 9.95 10.07 0.64
CA GLU A 203 11.02 9.87 1.61
C GLU A 203 10.98 8.44 2.16
N ASN A 204 9.79 7.91 2.47
CA ASN A 204 9.60 6.53 2.90
C ASN A 204 10.00 5.52 1.80
N ILE A 205 9.58 5.74 0.54
CA ILE A 205 9.97 4.93 -0.64
C ILE A 205 11.49 4.94 -0.87
N SER A 206 12.14 6.08 -0.61
CA SER A 206 13.58 6.24 -0.76
C SER A 206 14.35 5.50 0.34
N ALA A 207 13.75 5.34 1.52
CA ALA A 207 14.31 4.62 2.66
C ALA A 207 14.09 3.08 2.61
N ARG A 208 13.66 2.54 1.46
CA ARG A 208 13.42 1.10 1.30
C ARG A 208 14.71 0.27 1.49
N PRO A 209 14.61 -0.99 1.94
CA PRO A 209 15.76 -1.88 1.97
C PRO A 209 16.34 -2.12 0.58
N GLU A 210 17.64 -2.39 0.49
CA GLU A 210 18.28 -2.77 -0.77
C GLU A 210 17.87 -4.18 -1.20
N THR A 211 17.65 -4.38 -2.50
CA THR A 211 17.40 -5.71 -3.06
C THR A 211 18.72 -6.43 -3.30
N THR A 212 18.96 -7.55 -2.60
CA THR A 212 20.14 -8.38 -2.86
C THR A 212 20.04 -9.11 -4.20
N ALA A 213 21.11 -9.13 -5.00
CA ALA A 213 21.15 -9.74 -6.33
C ALA A 213 20.97 -11.28 -6.35
N SER A 214 21.11 -11.95 -5.21
CA SER A 214 21.07 -13.40 -5.07
C SER A 214 19.63 -13.92 -4.91
N LYS A 215 18.98 -14.24 -6.04
CA LYS A 215 17.60 -14.78 -6.14
C LYS A 215 16.51 -13.84 -5.60
N SER A 216 15.79 -13.21 -6.53
CA SER A 216 14.73 -12.27 -6.20
C SER A 216 13.59 -12.94 -5.41
N ASN A 217 13.35 -12.44 -4.20
CA ASN A 217 12.22 -12.84 -3.38
C ASN A 217 10.93 -12.38 -4.07
N LYS A 218 10.09 -13.33 -4.53
CA LYS A 218 8.87 -13.01 -5.31
C LYS A 218 7.84 -12.20 -4.51
N ILE A 219 7.85 -12.31 -3.18
CA ILE A 219 7.00 -11.49 -2.31
C ILE A 219 7.49 -10.04 -2.32
N VAL A 220 8.81 -9.84 -2.21
CA VAL A 220 9.44 -8.50 -2.29
C VAL A 220 9.20 -7.87 -3.67
N ILE A 221 9.34 -8.64 -4.76
CA ILE A 221 9.03 -8.15 -6.11
C ILE A 221 7.58 -7.63 -6.16
N LYS A 222 6.61 -8.38 -5.63
CA LYS A 222 5.21 -7.93 -5.62
C LYS A 222 5.00 -6.67 -4.77
N MET A 223 5.69 -6.55 -3.63
CA MET A 223 5.66 -5.33 -2.82
C MET A 223 6.17 -4.11 -3.60
N ILE A 224 7.30 -4.26 -4.30
CA ILE A 224 7.90 -3.23 -5.16
C ILE A 224 6.96 -2.88 -6.31
N GLU A 225 6.41 -3.87 -7.01
CA GLU A 225 5.46 -3.63 -8.12
C GLU A 225 4.28 -2.74 -7.68
N LEU A 226 3.67 -3.06 -6.54
CA LEU A 226 2.56 -2.28 -6.01
C LEU A 226 3.01 -0.87 -5.61
N MET A 227 4.13 -0.73 -4.90
CA MET A 227 4.70 0.55 -4.49
C MET A 227 5.06 1.44 -5.68
N VAL A 228 5.62 0.88 -6.76
CA VAL A 228 5.97 1.64 -7.97
C VAL A 228 4.72 2.21 -8.64
N GLN A 229 3.60 1.49 -8.61
CA GLN A 229 2.32 2.04 -9.09
C GLN A 229 1.91 3.28 -8.29
N ASP A 230 2.04 3.24 -6.96
CA ASP A 230 1.74 4.40 -6.11
C ASP A 230 2.72 5.55 -6.35
N CYS A 231 3.99 5.25 -6.58
CA CYS A 231 4.99 6.25 -6.92
C CYS A 231 4.53 7.09 -8.13
N PHE A 232 4.05 6.44 -9.19
CA PHE A 232 3.55 7.15 -10.36
C PHE A 232 2.24 7.91 -10.10
N SER A 233 1.33 7.35 -9.31
CA SER A 233 0.10 8.05 -8.93
C SER A 233 0.41 9.30 -8.09
N VAL A 234 1.33 9.20 -7.15
CA VAL A 234 1.80 10.30 -6.30
C VAL A 234 2.53 11.37 -7.12
N MET A 235 3.36 10.98 -8.09
CA MET A 235 4.00 11.94 -9.02
C MET A 235 2.95 12.77 -9.75
N ARG A 236 1.88 12.14 -10.27
CA ARG A 236 0.77 12.86 -10.93
C ARG A 236 0.06 13.81 -9.96
N MET A 237 -0.20 13.35 -8.74
CA MET A 237 -0.85 14.15 -7.69
C MET A 237 -0.04 15.38 -7.29
N ILE A 238 1.27 15.22 -7.10
CA ILE A 238 2.18 16.33 -6.80
C ILE A 238 2.23 17.28 -8.00
N LYS A 239 2.32 16.76 -9.23
CA LYS A 239 2.33 17.56 -10.45
C LYS A 239 1.10 18.48 -10.54
N ILE A 240 -0.11 17.94 -10.39
CA ILE A 240 -1.35 18.73 -10.45
C ILE A 240 -1.36 19.84 -9.39
N ARG A 241 -0.89 19.53 -8.17
CA ARG A 241 -0.83 20.51 -7.08
C ARG A 241 0.19 21.61 -7.35
N PHE A 242 1.35 21.28 -7.89
CA PHE A 242 2.34 22.26 -8.31
C PHE A 242 1.86 23.13 -9.46
N GLU A 243 1.16 22.56 -10.44
CA GLU A 243 0.52 23.33 -11.53
C GLU A 243 -0.51 24.32 -10.97
N GLU A 244 -1.37 23.90 -10.05
CA GLU A 244 -2.34 24.78 -9.38
C GLU A 244 -1.63 25.89 -8.58
N LEU A 245 -0.60 25.57 -7.80
CA LEU A 245 0.17 26.57 -7.05
C LEU A 245 0.85 27.59 -7.98
N ASN A 246 1.33 27.14 -9.14
CA ASN A 246 1.92 28.02 -10.13
C ASN A 246 0.88 28.96 -10.76
N VAL A 247 -0.33 28.45 -11.08
CA VAL A 247 -1.46 29.28 -11.56
C VAL A 247 -1.87 30.33 -10.53
N ARG A 248 -1.77 30.00 -9.24
CA ARG A 248 -2.08 30.92 -8.13
C ARG A 248 -0.94 31.89 -7.79
N GLU A 249 0.17 31.83 -8.51
CA GLU A 249 1.38 32.61 -8.22
C GLU A 249 1.79 32.45 -6.74
N ALA A 250 1.71 31.21 -6.23
CA ALA A 250 1.98 30.93 -4.83
C ALA A 250 3.43 31.29 -4.47
N ARG A 251 3.59 31.72 -3.21
CA ARG A 251 4.87 32.17 -2.66
C ARG A 251 5.97 31.11 -2.80
N LEU A 252 7.00 31.43 -3.60
CA LEU A 252 8.15 30.55 -3.84
C LEU A 252 8.91 30.21 -2.56
N ASP A 253 8.99 31.13 -1.59
CA ASP A 253 9.69 30.89 -0.31
C ASP A 253 9.08 29.72 0.49
N VAL A 254 7.78 29.48 0.33
CA VAL A 254 7.06 28.36 0.96
C VAL A 254 7.23 27.06 0.16
N MET A 255 7.45 27.15 -1.16
CA MET A 255 7.67 26.01 -2.05
C MET A 255 9.08 25.41 -1.93
N VAL A 256 10.10 26.25 -1.80
CA VAL A 256 11.52 25.84 -1.81
C VAL A 256 11.83 24.71 -0.83
N PRO A 257 11.42 24.75 0.46
CA PRO A 257 11.71 23.66 1.40
C PRO A 257 11.17 22.30 0.96
N VAL A 258 9.99 22.30 0.33
CA VAL A 258 9.32 21.08 -0.15
C VAL A 258 10.03 20.54 -1.39
N LEU A 259 10.44 21.42 -2.31
CA LEU A 259 11.21 21.04 -3.50
C LEU A 259 12.57 20.44 -3.12
N VAL A 260 13.27 21.02 -2.15
CA VAL A 260 14.55 20.49 -1.64
C VAL A 260 14.39 19.08 -1.08
N ARG A 261 13.33 18.81 -0.32
CA ARG A 261 13.04 17.46 0.19
C ARG A 261 12.74 16.47 -0.94
N LEU A 262 11.96 16.91 -1.92
CA LEU A 262 11.59 16.10 -3.07
C LEU A 262 12.81 15.72 -3.93
N GLU A 263 13.75 16.63 -4.14
CA GLU A 263 14.98 16.37 -4.89
C GLU A 263 15.91 15.36 -4.20
N LYS A 264 15.95 15.33 -2.86
CA LYS A 264 16.70 14.31 -2.12
C LYS A 264 16.21 12.88 -2.42
N CYS A 265 14.96 12.75 -2.86
CA CYS A 265 14.38 11.46 -3.25
C CYS A 265 14.63 11.12 -4.74
N LYS A 266 15.19 12.04 -5.54
CA LYS A 266 15.23 11.93 -7.00
C LYS A 266 15.93 10.67 -7.49
N GLU A 267 17.12 10.36 -6.97
CA GLU A 267 17.89 9.19 -7.38
C GLU A 267 17.11 7.90 -7.12
N ALA A 268 16.66 7.71 -5.88
CA ALA A 268 15.94 6.51 -5.46
C ALA A 268 14.60 6.29 -6.18
N LEU A 269 13.94 7.35 -6.63
CA LEU A 269 12.70 7.28 -7.41
C LEU A 269 12.96 7.09 -8.91
N SER A 270 14.11 7.54 -9.41
CA SER A 270 14.51 7.40 -10.82
C SER A 270 14.88 5.97 -11.19
N ASP A 271 15.18 5.13 -10.19
CA ASP A 271 15.35 3.67 -10.35
C ASP A 271 14.15 2.99 -11.03
N PHE A 272 12.96 3.60 -10.97
CA PHE A 272 11.73 3.06 -11.56
C PHE A 272 11.39 3.68 -12.93
N SER A 273 12.25 4.57 -13.45
CA SER A 273 12.03 5.28 -14.71
C SER A 273 11.82 4.36 -15.91
N TRP A 274 12.37 3.14 -15.88
CA TRP A 274 12.19 2.15 -16.94
C TRP A 274 10.72 1.78 -17.20
N GLN A 275 9.81 1.93 -16.22
CA GLN A 275 8.38 1.66 -16.44
C GLN A 275 7.63 2.83 -17.07
N ARG A 276 7.94 4.08 -16.69
CA ARG A 276 7.23 5.30 -17.17
C ARG A 276 8.19 6.48 -17.34
N ARG A 277 9.15 6.32 -18.25
CA ARG A 277 10.24 7.28 -18.46
C ARG A 277 9.75 8.71 -18.67
N TYR A 278 8.78 8.89 -19.57
CA TYR A 278 8.23 10.20 -19.90
C TYR A 278 7.62 10.90 -18.68
N LEU A 279 6.81 10.20 -17.88
CA LEU A 279 6.21 10.76 -16.66
C LEU A 279 7.28 11.20 -15.67
N VAL A 280 8.31 10.38 -15.47
CA VAL A 280 9.39 10.66 -14.53
C VAL A 280 10.21 11.89 -14.99
N GLU A 281 10.60 11.94 -16.26
CA GLU A 281 11.35 13.05 -16.83
C GLU A 281 10.55 14.37 -16.79
N ASP A 282 9.29 14.32 -17.19
CA ASP A 282 8.37 15.47 -17.17
C ASP A 282 8.13 15.98 -15.74
N PHE A 283 7.92 15.08 -14.77
CA PHE A 283 7.80 15.42 -13.36
C PHE A 283 9.04 16.15 -12.83
N TRP A 284 10.24 15.60 -13.06
CA TRP A 284 11.48 16.22 -12.60
C TRP A 284 11.82 17.52 -13.34
N CYS A 285 11.40 17.66 -14.60
CA CYS A 285 11.49 18.91 -15.34
C CYS A 285 10.66 20.02 -14.68
N LEU A 286 9.41 19.72 -14.28
CA LEU A 286 8.57 20.66 -13.55
C LEU A 286 9.19 21.06 -12.20
N VAL A 287 9.65 20.07 -11.41
CA VAL A 287 10.31 20.32 -10.12
C VAL A 287 11.53 21.24 -10.28
N SER A 288 12.34 21.00 -11.31
CA SER A 288 13.52 21.83 -11.60
C SER A 288 13.13 23.26 -11.99
N LYS A 289 12.09 23.43 -12.81
CA LYS A 289 11.58 24.76 -13.20
C LYS A 289 11.12 25.57 -12.00
N LEU A 290 10.32 24.97 -11.11
CA LEU A 290 9.78 25.63 -9.93
C LEU A 290 10.82 25.96 -8.86
N ARG A 291 12.00 25.32 -8.92
CA ARG A 291 13.10 25.61 -8.00
C ARG A 291 13.94 26.80 -8.45
N HIS A 292 14.07 27.01 -9.76
CA HIS A 292 15.02 27.96 -10.34
C HIS A 292 14.35 29.14 -11.06
N GLY A 293 13.04 29.09 -11.29
CA GLY A 293 12.21 30.22 -11.76
C GLY A 293 11.61 30.97 -10.58
#